data_AF-A0A535NRJ5-F1
#
_entry.id   AF-A0A535NRJ5-F1
#
_cell.length_a   1.000
_cell.length_b   1.000
_cell.length_c   1.000
_cell.angle_alpha   90.00
_cell.angle_beta   90.00
_cell.angle_gamma   90.00
#
_symmetry.space_group_name_H-M   'P 1'
#
loop_
_entity.id
_entity.type
_entity.pdbx_description
1 polymer ?
#
loop_
_entity_poly.entity_id
_entity_poly.type
_entity_poly.pdbx_seq_one_letter_code
_entity_poly.pdbx_strand_id
1 'polypeptide(L)'
;MRGIYERAILERKSVSNMYRFDNPQQLIAFLRSLRAVRQFRPEPIPQEVVDAILEVARWSGSASNIQHWELVVIRQRETLQALSKLEGYAGHLAGATLGIVLVMAGKRDTAEQETF
;
A
#
# COMPACT_ATOMS: atom_id res chain seq x y z
N MET A 1 27.41 -14.60 17.20
CA MET A 1 27.03 -14.12 15.85
C MET A 1 26.10 -15.06 15.06
N ARG A 2 26.08 -16.40 15.28
CA ARG A 2 25.19 -17.33 14.55
C ARG A 2 23.69 -17.22 14.87
N GLY A 3 23.31 -16.85 16.10
CA GLY A 3 21.91 -16.87 16.54
C GLY A 3 21.00 -15.77 15.97
N ILE A 4 21.56 -14.71 15.36
CA ILE A 4 20.76 -13.61 14.78
C ILE A 4 20.34 -13.99 13.34
N TYR A 5 21.22 -14.67 12.60
CA TYR A 5 20.95 -15.16 11.25
C TYR A 5 19.94 -16.31 11.23
N GLU A 6 20.04 -17.26 12.17
CA GLU A 6 19.07 -18.37 12.28
C GLU A 6 17.66 -17.87 12.60
N ARG A 7 17.54 -16.85 13.46
CA ARG A 7 16.24 -16.25 13.83
C ARG A 7 15.59 -15.52 12.65
N ALA A 8 16.38 -14.74 11.90
CA ALA A 8 15.91 -14.07 10.68
C ALA A 8 15.47 -15.06 9.58
N ILE A 9 16.15 -16.20 9.44
CA ILE A 9 15.77 -17.25 8.47
C ILE A 9 14.47 -17.94 8.90
N LEU A 10 14.28 -18.21 10.19
CA LEU A 10 13.06 -18.83 10.72
C LEU A 10 11.85 -17.91 10.63
N GLU A 11 12.01 -16.62 10.96
CA GLU A 11 10.96 -15.60 10.79
C GLU A 11 10.60 -15.42 9.31
N ARG A 12 11.59 -15.37 8.41
CA ARG A 12 11.35 -15.29 6.96
C ARG A 12 10.64 -16.53 6.41
N LYS A 13 10.98 -17.73 6.90
CA LYS A 13 10.26 -18.98 6.56
C LYS A 13 8.84 -19.00 7.11
N SER A 14 8.62 -18.49 8.33
CA SER A 14 7.30 -18.39 8.97
C SER A 14 6.36 -17.47 8.19
N VAL A 15 6.81 -16.27 7.82
CA VAL A 15 6.00 -15.31 7.04
C VAL A 15 5.79 -15.81 5.61
N SER A 16 6.80 -16.44 5.00
CA SER A 16 6.65 -17.11 3.70
C SER A 16 5.65 -18.27 3.71
N ASN A 17 5.44 -18.92 4.86
CA ASN A 17 4.46 -20.00 5.00
C ASN A 17 3.04 -19.47 5.29
N MET A 18 2.92 -18.24 5.80
CA MET A 18 1.63 -17.60 6.13
C MET A 18 0.84 -17.15 4.89
N TYR A 19 1.53 -16.86 3.78
CA TYR A 19 0.92 -16.52 2.49
C TYR A 19 1.14 -17.61 1.44
N ARG A 20 1.14 -18.87 1.88
CA ARG A 20 1.17 -20.02 0.99
C ARG A 20 -0.25 -20.31 0.52
N PHE A 21 -0.49 -20.18 -0.78
CA PHE A 21 -1.73 -20.63 -1.41
C PHE A 21 -1.44 -21.97 -2.08
N ASP A 22 -2.08 -23.03 -1.60
CA ASP A 22 -1.87 -24.38 -2.12
C ASP A 22 -2.68 -24.65 -3.41
N ASN A 23 -3.65 -23.78 -3.73
CA ASN A 23 -4.42 -23.83 -4.96
C ASN A 23 -4.98 -22.45 -5.37
N PRO A 24 -5.42 -22.27 -6.64
CA PRO A 24 -5.98 -21.02 -7.12
C PRO A 24 -7.24 -20.55 -6.37
N GLN A 25 -8.06 -21.46 -5.85
CA GLN A 25 -9.28 -21.10 -5.13
C GLN A 25 -8.98 -20.37 -3.82
N GLN A 26 -7.94 -20.76 -3.10
CA GLN A 26 -7.47 -20.05 -1.90
C GLN A 26 -6.98 -18.64 -2.24
N LEU A 27 -6.21 -18.48 -3.32
CA LEU A 27 -5.75 -17.17 -3.78
C LEU A 27 -6.93 -16.27 -4.18
N ILE A 28 -7.89 -16.79 -4.94
CA ILE A 28 -9.10 -16.04 -5.33
C ILE A 28 -9.92 -15.64 -4.09
N ALA A 29 -10.07 -16.54 -3.11
CA ALA A 29 -10.78 -16.24 -1.88
C ALA A 29 -10.08 -15.12 -1.09
N PHE A 30 -8.75 -15.15 -1.01
CA PHE A 30 -7.96 -14.08 -0.40
C PHE A 30 -8.16 -12.74 -1.12
N LEU A 31 -8.05 -12.70 -2.45
CA LEU A 31 -8.26 -11.47 -3.23
C LEU A 31 -9.68 -10.92 -3.06
N ARG A 32 -10.70 -11.79 -3.01
CA ARG A 32 -12.10 -11.39 -2.76
C ARG A 32 -12.37 -10.94 -1.32
N SER A 33 -11.49 -11.27 -0.38
CA SER A 33 -11.64 -10.88 1.02
C SER A 33 -11.23 -9.42 1.29
N LEU A 34 -10.62 -8.74 0.31
CA LEU A 34 -10.22 -7.34 0.44
C LEU A 34 -11.43 -6.45 0.76
N ARG A 35 -11.28 -5.57 1.76
CA ARG A 35 -12.31 -4.64 2.23
C ARG A 35 -11.74 -3.23 2.27
N ALA A 36 -12.56 -2.25 1.92
CA ALA A 36 -12.23 -0.84 2.14
C ALA A 36 -12.32 -0.51 3.64
N VAL A 37 -11.19 -0.47 4.32
CA VAL A 37 -11.07 -0.09 5.74
C VAL A 37 -10.96 1.43 5.87
N ARG A 38 -11.71 2.03 6.80
CA ARG A 38 -11.76 3.48 7.03
C ARG A 38 -11.57 3.89 8.49
N GLN A 39 -11.28 2.93 9.36
CA GLN A 39 -10.98 3.14 10.78
C GLN A 39 -9.69 2.40 11.07
N PHE A 40 -8.72 3.11 11.66
CA PHE A 40 -7.37 2.62 11.84
C PHE A 40 -7.01 2.68 13.32
N ARG A 41 -6.20 1.72 13.75
CA ARG A 41 -5.59 1.78 15.07
C ARG A 41 -4.45 2.80 15.05
N PRO A 42 -4.08 3.38 16.21
CA PRO A 42 -3.06 4.42 16.28
C PRO A 42 -1.62 3.89 16.16
N GLU A 43 -1.41 2.57 16.07
CA GLU A 43 -0.05 2.03 15.98
C GLU A 43 0.61 2.39 14.65
N PRO A 44 1.90 2.81 14.68
CA PRO A 44 2.64 3.08 13.45
C PRO A 44 2.88 1.79 12.67
N ILE A 45 2.86 1.90 11.35
CA ILE A 45 3.21 0.78 10.45
C ILE A 45 4.74 0.64 10.43
N PRO A 46 5.29 -0.57 10.71
CA PRO A 46 6.72 -0.84 10.59
C PRO A 46 7.27 -0.53 9.20
N GLN A 47 8.52 -0.08 9.12
CA GLN A 47 9.09 0.38 7.85
C GLN A 47 9.21 -0.76 6.84
N GLU A 48 9.58 -1.96 7.29
CA GLU A 48 9.70 -3.16 6.45
C GLU A 48 8.38 -3.54 5.75
N VAL A 49 7.24 -3.24 6.38
CA VAL A 49 5.92 -3.45 5.77
C VAL A 49 5.66 -2.42 4.68
N VAL A 50 6.03 -1.16 4.91
CA VAL A 50 5.92 -0.10 3.90
C VAL A 50 6.82 -0.40 2.71
N ASP A 51 8.06 -0.83 2.94
CA ASP A 51 9.00 -1.19 1.89
C ASP A 51 8.48 -2.37 1.04
N ALA A 52 7.87 -3.38 1.67
CA ALA A 52 7.24 -4.48 0.95
C ALA A 52 6.07 -4.03 0.07
N ILE A 53 5.25 -3.08 0.54
CA ILE A 53 4.16 -2.49 -0.27
C ILE A 53 4.72 -1.73 -1.47
N LEU A 54 5.74 -0.90 -1.27
CA LEU A 54 6.37 -0.11 -2.33
C LEU A 54 7.08 -1.00 -3.36
N GLU A 55 7.73 -2.07 -2.91
CA GLU A 55 8.34 -3.06 -3.79
C GLU A 55 7.30 -3.67 -4.74
N VAL A 56 6.14 -4.10 -4.23
CA VAL A 56 5.06 -4.62 -5.07
C VAL A 56 4.49 -3.54 -5.98
N ALA A 57 4.29 -2.32 -5.47
CA ALA A 57 3.75 -1.21 -6.27
C ALA A 57 4.62 -0.87 -7.49
N ARG A 58 5.95 -1.02 -7.38
CA ARG A 58 6.89 -0.84 -8.51
C ARG A 58 6.66 -1.84 -9.65
N TRP A 59 6.15 -3.03 -9.36
CA TRP A 59 5.85 -4.06 -10.36
C TRP A 59 4.49 -3.87 -11.06
N SER A 60 3.76 -2.80 -10.72
CA SER A 60 2.53 -2.41 -11.41
C SER A 60 2.78 -2.18 -12.91
N GLY A 61 1.91 -2.72 -13.76
CA GLY A 61 2.00 -2.53 -15.20
C GLY A 61 1.87 -1.07 -15.61
N SER A 62 2.78 -0.59 -16.46
CA SER A 62 2.76 0.76 -17.05
C SER A 62 2.73 0.66 -18.56
N ALA A 63 1.85 1.42 -19.22
CA ALA A 63 1.90 1.60 -20.67
C ALA A 63 3.30 2.07 -21.08
N SER A 64 3.92 1.40 -22.05
CA SER A 64 5.30 1.63 -22.52
C SER A 64 6.37 1.67 -21.41
N ASN A 65 6.07 1.12 -20.22
CA ASN A 65 6.93 1.15 -19.03
C ASN A 65 7.42 2.55 -18.62
N ILE A 66 6.66 3.61 -18.93
CA ILE A 66 7.07 5.00 -18.62
C ILE A 66 7.06 5.33 -17.12
N GLN A 67 6.31 4.56 -16.31
CA GLN A 67 6.22 4.72 -14.85
C GLN A 67 6.02 6.18 -14.43
N HIS A 68 5.06 6.85 -15.06
CA HIS A 68 4.80 8.29 -14.94
C HIS A 68 4.23 8.72 -13.58
N TRP A 69 4.17 7.80 -12.62
CA TRP A 69 3.62 8.03 -11.30
C TRP A 69 4.70 8.05 -10.23
N GLU A 70 4.52 8.93 -9.26
CA GLU A 70 5.31 8.98 -8.03
C GLU A 70 4.45 8.56 -6.85
N LEU A 71 5.05 7.80 -5.92
CA LEU A 71 4.41 7.40 -4.66
C LEU A 71 4.98 8.24 -3.53
N VAL A 72 4.17 9.11 -2.94
CA VAL A 72 4.55 9.95 -1.81
C VAL A 72 4.04 9.31 -0.52
N VAL A 73 4.96 8.88 0.34
CA VAL A 73 4.64 8.32 1.66
C VAL A 73 4.54 9.46 2.68
N ILE A 74 3.39 9.57 3.32
CA ILE A 74 3.08 10.65 4.27
C ILE A 74 2.88 10.05 5.66
N ARG A 75 3.72 10.47 6.61
CA ARG A 75 3.61 10.12 8.04
C ARG A 75 3.25 11.33 8.92
N GLN A 76 3.40 12.55 8.40
CA GLN A 76 3.05 13.77 9.15
C GLN A 76 1.54 13.85 9.35
N ARG A 77 1.11 14.00 10.60
CA ARG A 77 -0.30 13.90 10.98
C ARG A 77 -1.10 15.09 10.49
N GLU A 78 -0.48 16.26 10.50
CA GLU A 78 -1.02 17.52 10.01
C GLU A 78 -1.32 17.43 8.51
N THR A 79 -0.41 16.84 7.74
CA THR A 79 -0.58 16.62 6.29
C THR A 79 -1.75 15.66 6.02
N LEU A 80 -1.84 14.55 6.76
CA LEU A 80 -2.96 13.60 6.61
C LEU A 80 -4.32 14.23 6.96
N GLN A 81 -4.36 15.06 8.02
CA GLN A 81 -5.56 15.82 8.41
C GLN A 81 -5.94 16.92 7.40
N ALA A 82 -4.95 17.52 6.74
CA ALA A 82 -5.22 18.47 5.66
C ALA A 82 -5.82 17.76 4.45
N LEU A 83 -5.22 16.62 4.05
CA LEU A 83 -5.73 15.80 2.94
C LEU A 83 -7.14 15.26 3.21
N SER A 84 -7.46 14.89 4.45
CA SER A 84 -8.79 14.38 4.80
C SER A 84 -9.92 15.39 4.62
N LYS A 85 -9.59 16.69 4.50
CA LYS A 85 -10.57 17.77 4.30
C LYS A 85 -10.82 18.09 2.83
N LEU A 86 -10.05 17.50 1.91
CA LEU A 86 -10.27 17.68 0.48
C LEU A 86 -11.60 17.04 0.04
N GLU A 87 -12.18 17.58 -1.03
CA GLU A 87 -13.37 16.99 -1.64
C GLU A 87 -13.08 15.56 -2.13
N GLY A 88 -14.08 14.70 -2.02
CA GLY A 88 -13.99 13.27 -2.36
C GLY A 88 -13.96 12.35 -1.14
N TYR A 89 -13.53 11.10 -1.34
CA TYR A 89 -13.66 10.03 -0.36
C TYR A 89 -12.42 9.82 0.52
N ALA A 90 -11.75 10.91 0.92
CA ALA A 90 -10.48 10.90 1.66
C ALA A 90 -10.60 11.13 3.18
N GLY A 91 -11.80 11.35 3.73
CA GLY A 91 -12.00 11.72 5.15
C GLY A 91 -11.38 10.76 6.18
N HIS A 92 -11.23 9.48 5.81
CA HIS A 92 -10.62 8.46 6.66
C HIS A 92 -9.12 8.70 6.94
N LEU A 93 -8.43 9.52 6.14
CA LEU A 93 -7.03 9.87 6.35
C LEU A 93 -6.80 10.60 7.68
N ALA A 94 -7.81 11.28 8.25
CA ALA A 94 -7.72 11.95 9.54
C ALA A 94 -7.32 10.99 10.69
N GLY A 95 -7.75 9.72 10.59
CA GLY A 95 -7.45 8.67 11.55
C GLY A 95 -6.22 7.83 11.20
N ALA A 96 -5.66 7.96 10.00
CA ALA A 96 -4.57 7.12 9.53
C ALA A 96 -3.22 7.48 10.18
N THR A 97 -2.34 6.49 10.32
CA THR A 97 -0.94 6.68 10.79
C THR A 97 0.05 6.82 9.63
N LEU A 98 -0.37 6.46 8.43
CA LEU A 98 0.39 6.58 7.18
C LEU A 98 -0.59 6.71 6.01
N GLY A 99 -0.27 7.57 5.04
CA GLY A 99 -0.94 7.64 3.74
C GLY A 99 0.07 7.46 2.61
N ILE A 100 -0.35 6.84 1.51
CA ILE A 100 0.42 6.79 0.26
C ILE A 100 -0.40 7.54 -0.79
N VAL A 101 0.18 8.60 -1.34
CA VAL A 101 -0.44 9.39 -2.41
C VAL A 101 0.23 9.04 -3.73
N LEU A 102 -0.58 8.64 -4.72
CA LEU A 102 -0.16 8.49 -6.11
C LEU A 102 -0.24 9.87 -6.78
N VAL A 103 0.89 10.36 -7.27
CA VAL A 103 1.00 11.64 -7.97
C VAL A 103 1.39 11.37 -9.41
N MET A 104 0.73 12.02 -10.35
CA MET A 104 1.03 11.92 -11.78
C MET A 104 1.08 13.33 -12.37
N ALA A 105 2.00 13.57 -13.28
CA ALA A 105 2.03 14.81 -14.04
C ALA A 105 0.82 14.84 -14.99
N GLY A 106 -0.06 15.83 -14.83
CA GLY A 106 -1.24 15.99 -15.68
C GLY A 106 -1.93 17.34 -15.46
N LYS A 107 -2.70 17.79 -16.44
CA LYS A 107 -3.60 18.94 -16.26
C LYS A 107 -4.88 18.45 -15.59
N ARG A 108 -5.32 19.09 -14.52
CA ARG A 108 -6.57 18.75 -13.81
C ARG A 108 -7.79 18.79 -14.72
N ASP A 109 -7.75 19.62 -15.76
CA ASP A 109 -8.89 19.89 -16.65
C ASP A 109 -9.03 18.86 -17.78
N THR A 110 -8.06 17.95 -17.93
CA THR A 110 -8.06 16.88 -18.93
C THR A 110 -8.10 15.52 -18.26
N ALA A 111 -8.89 15.37 -17.19
CA ALA A 111 -9.15 14.07 -16.59
C ALA A 111 -9.91 13.21 -17.62
N GLU A 112 -9.17 12.54 -18.50
CA GLU A 112 -9.67 11.45 -19.32
C GLU A 112 -10.09 10.36 -18.33
N GLN A 113 -11.39 10.33 -18.03
CA GLN A 113 -11.98 9.19 -17.36
C GLN A 113 -11.92 8.04 -18.37
N GLU A 114 -10.84 7.26 -18.35
CA GLU A 114 -10.88 5.94 -18.97
C GLU A 114 -11.92 5.11 -18.22
N THR A 115 -13.11 5.09 -18.79
CA THR A 115 -14.22 4.24 -18.37
C THR A 115 -13.88 2.83 -18.86
N PHE A 116 -13.53 1.95 -17.93
CA PHE A 116 -13.52 0.50 -18.17
C PHE A 116 -14.88 -0.09 -17.82
#